data_AF-A0A0K9F3Y2-F1
#
_entry.id   AF-A0A0K9F3Y2-F1
#
_cell.length_a   1.000
_cell.length_b   1.000
_cell.length_c   1.000
_cell.angle_alpha   90.00
_cell.angle_beta   90.00
_cell.angle_gamma   90.00
#
_symmetry.space_group_name_H-M   'P 1'
#
loop_
_entity.id
_entity.type
_entity.pdbx_description
1 polymer ?
#
loop_
_entity_poly.entity_id
_entity_poly.type
_entity_poly.pdbx_seq_one_letter_code
_entity_poly.pdbx_strand_id
1 'polypeptide(L)'
;MRKIYTIETLNFENEQLHFSLNDIEANLQLKPAAQLIADSDDFAFIYLLDAGENYHYLRFPPSSWDELVHILQKKQNPKLQLGAEVIELTNFYDELEMLVYNIEGNFNYGAEFVQEVEKHFKTFLSE
;
A
#
# COMPACT_ATOMS: atom_id res chain seq x y z
N MET A 1 -14.45 8.21 13.23
CA MET A 1 -14.11 8.17 11.78
C MET A 1 -12.72 7.58 11.66
N ARG A 2 -12.49 6.66 10.72
CA ARG A 2 -11.14 6.14 10.44
C ARG A 2 -10.35 7.23 9.73
N LYS A 3 -9.13 7.50 10.15
CA LYS A 3 -8.25 8.48 9.50
C LYS A 3 -7.59 7.82 8.28
N ILE A 4 -7.60 8.53 7.14
CA ILE A 4 -7.00 8.08 5.89
C ILE A 4 -5.80 8.97 5.59
N TYR A 5 -4.67 8.35 5.32
CA TYR A 5 -3.45 9.00 4.87
C TYR A 5 -3.18 8.54 3.44
N THR A 6 -3.12 9.47 2.49
CA THR A 6 -2.74 9.17 1.11
C THR A 6 -1.24 9.38 0.98
N ILE A 7 -0.54 8.46 0.30
CA ILE A 7 0.89 8.61 0.05
C ILE A 7 1.10 9.66 -1.04
N GLU A 8 2.06 10.56 -0.83
CA GLU A 8 2.34 11.64 -1.80
C GLU A 8 3.80 11.77 -2.20
N THR A 9 4.73 11.30 -1.39
CA THR A 9 6.16 11.37 -1.72
C THR A 9 6.81 10.02 -1.58
N LEU A 10 7.69 9.77 -2.55
CA LEU A 10 8.49 8.57 -2.69
C LEU A 10 9.95 8.96 -2.69
N ASN A 11 10.74 8.34 -1.81
CA ASN A 11 12.19 8.42 -1.86
C ASN A 11 12.79 7.02 -1.86
N PHE A 12 13.87 6.83 -2.62
CA PHE A 12 14.70 5.64 -2.54
C PHE A 12 15.90 5.95 -1.65
N GLU A 13 16.00 5.26 -0.52
CA GLU A 13 17.16 5.33 0.37
C GLU A 13 17.76 3.93 0.52
N ASN A 14 19.04 3.77 0.17
CA ASN A 14 19.75 2.48 0.22
C ASN A 14 18.98 1.34 -0.47
N GLU A 15 18.45 1.60 -1.67
CA GLU A 15 17.62 0.67 -2.47
C GLU A 15 16.27 0.29 -1.84
N GLN A 16 15.91 0.86 -0.68
CA GLN A 16 14.64 0.64 -0.03
C GLN A 16 13.68 1.80 -0.30
N LEU A 17 12.42 1.46 -0.51
CA LEU A 17 11.35 2.42 -0.75
C LEU A 17 10.88 3.06 0.55
N HIS A 18 10.87 4.39 0.58
CA HIS A 18 10.38 5.20 1.70
C HIS A 18 9.20 6.04 1.27
N PHE A 19 8.07 5.83 1.95
CA PHE A 19 6.85 6.62 1.80
C PHE A 19 6.78 7.71 2.87
N SER A 20 6.21 8.86 2.53
CA SER A 20 5.89 9.90 3.53
C SER A 20 4.48 10.45 3.39
N LEU A 21 3.94 10.90 4.51
CA LEU A 21 2.59 11.46 4.63
C LEU A 21 2.62 12.99 4.50
N ASN A 22 1.55 13.54 3.93
CA ASN A 22 1.43 14.97 3.66
C ASN A 22 1.24 15.82 4.93
N ASP A 23 0.64 15.24 5.97
CA ASP A 23 0.30 15.94 7.20
C ASP A 23 0.58 15.04 8.40
N ILE A 24 1.79 15.14 8.94
CA ILE A 24 2.17 14.44 10.15
C ILE A 24 1.73 15.31 11.33
N GLU A 25 0.60 14.96 11.93
CA GLU A 25 0.34 15.37 13.30
C GLU A 25 1.48 14.83 14.18
N ALA A 26 2.17 15.73 14.89
CA ALA A 26 3.22 15.33 15.81
C ALA A 26 2.66 14.33 16.85
N ASN A 27 3.37 13.22 17.06
CA ASN A 27 3.06 12.14 18.02
C ASN A 27 2.01 11.08 17.59
N LEU A 28 1.89 10.78 16.30
CA LEU A 28 1.14 9.61 15.85
C LEU A 28 1.83 8.29 16.25
N GLN A 29 1.27 7.58 17.23
CA GLN A 29 1.69 6.22 17.58
C GLN A 29 1.00 5.22 16.65
N LEU A 30 1.53 5.05 15.44
CA LEU A 30 1.02 4.10 14.45
C LEU A 30 1.93 2.89 14.36
N LYS A 31 1.33 1.70 14.36
CA LYS A 31 2.04 0.43 14.20
C LYS A 31 1.60 -0.27 12.92
N PRO A 32 2.51 -0.97 12.22
CA PRO A 32 2.12 -1.78 11.07
C PRO A 32 1.18 -2.91 11.53
N ALA A 33 0.03 -3.05 10.87
CA ALA A 33 -0.93 -4.12 11.16
C ALA A 33 -0.78 -5.35 10.24
N ALA A 34 0.23 -5.35 9.36
CA ALA A 34 0.58 -6.48 8.50
C ALA A 34 -0.56 -6.98 7.58
N GLN A 35 -1.45 -6.06 7.18
CA GLN A 35 -2.61 -6.38 6.36
C GLN A 35 -2.82 -5.34 5.26
N LEU A 36 -3.04 -5.83 4.04
CA LEU A 36 -3.42 -5.02 2.87
C LEU A 36 -4.83 -5.40 2.40
N ILE A 37 -5.65 -4.41 2.06
CA ILE A 37 -6.99 -4.61 1.50
C ILE A 37 -7.16 -3.79 0.21
N ALA A 38 -8.11 -4.20 -0.63
CA ALA A 38 -8.52 -3.44 -1.79
C ALA A 38 -9.74 -2.58 -1.48
N ASP A 39 -9.73 -1.34 -1.99
CA ASP A 39 -10.88 -0.47 -2.08
C ASP A 39 -11.19 -0.26 -3.56
N SER A 40 -12.10 -1.08 -4.09
CA SER A 40 -12.44 -1.08 -5.51
C SER A 40 -13.22 0.15 -5.93
N ASP A 41 -13.98 0.76 -5.02
CA ASP A 41 -14.79 1.95 -5.32
C ASP A 41 -13.88 3.16 -5.53
N ASP A 42 -12.83 3.27 -4.70
CA ASP A 42 -11.85 4.36 -4.75
C ASP A 42 -10.57 4.02 -5.52
N PHE A 43 -10.53 2.87 -6.21
CA PHE A 43 -9.38 2.34 -6.96
C PHE A 43 -8.08 2.42 -6.17
N ALA A 44 -8.06 1.85 -4.96
CA ALA A 44 -6.89 1.95 -4.09
C ALA A 44 -6.56 0.65 -3.39
N PHE A 45 -5.27 0.49 -3.07
CA PHE A 45 -4.83 -0.45 -2.05
C PHE A 45 -4.73 0.28 -0.71
N ILE A 46 -5.06 -0.41 0.38
CA ILE A 46 -5.04 0.18 1.72
C ILE A 46 -4.24 -0.73 2.63
N TYR A 47 -3.17 -0.20 3.21
CA TYR A 47 -2.46 -0.85 4.29
C TYR A 47 -3.00 -0.39 5.64
N LEU A 48 -3.24 -1.32 6.54
CA LEU A 48 -3.78 -1.04 7.86
C LEU A 48 -2.68 -0.62 8.84
N LEU A 49 -2.92 0.47 9.55
CA LEU A 49 -2.08 0.96 10.64
C LEU A 49 -2.88 0.87 11.95
N ASP A 50 -2.34 0.18 12.94
CA ASP A 50 -2.90 0.11 14.29
C ASP A 50 -2.59 1.42 15.04
N ALA A 51 -3.65 2.13 15.44
CA ALA A 51 -3.60 3.36 16.23
C ALA A 51 -4.05 3.15 17.69
N GLY A 52 -4.10 1.90 18.16
CA GLY A 52 -4.49 1.49 19.51
C GLY A 52 -5.97 1.17 19.63
N GLU A 53 -6.84 2.18 19.53
CA GLU A 53 -8.30 1.99 19.65
C GLU A 53 -8.97 1.61 18.32
N ASN A 54 -8.34 1.90 17.19
CA ASN A 54 -8.86 1.66 15.86
C ASN A 54 -7.75 1.48 14.83
N TYR A 55 -8.15 1.14 13.60
CA TYR A 55 -7.25 1.14 12.45
C TYR A 55 -7.36 2.45 11.67
N HIS A 56 -6.20 3.00 11.34
CA HIS A 56 -6.01 4.03 10.34
C HIS A 56 -5.63 3.39 9.00
N TYR A 57 -5.89 4.12 7.91
CA TYR A 57 -5.69 3.64 6.55
C TYR A 57 -4.55 4.38 5.89
N LEU A 58 -3.60 3.63 5.35
CA LEU A 58 -2.57 4.14 4.47
C LEU A 58 -2.96 3.78 3.03
N ARG A 59 -3.42 4.77 2.26
CA ARG A 59 -4.05 4.60 0.95
C ARG A 59 -3.04 4.81 -0.17
N PHE A 60 -2.97 3.83 -1.07
CA PHE A 60 -2.17 3.79 -2.29
C PHE A 60 -3.08 3.93 -3.52
N PRO A 61 -3.32 5.15 -4.02
CA PRO A 61 -4.12 5.40 -5.22
C PRO A 61 -3.40 4.94 -6.49
N PRO A 62 -4.05 4.94 -7.67
CA PRO A 62 -3.46 4.45 -8.92
C PRO A 62 -2.15 5.15 -9.29
N SER A 63 -2.00 6.43 -8.92
CA SER A 63 -0.77 7.20 -9.13
C SER A 63 0.44 6.68 -8.34
N SER A 64 0.27 5.68 -7.47
CA SER A 64 1.33 5.05 -6.68
C SER A 64 1.53 3.56 -7.00
N TRP A 65 0.85 3.03 -8.03
CA TRP A 65 0.87 1.59 -8.31
C TRP A 65 2.17 1.13 -8.97
N ASP A 66 2.87 2.00 -9.70
CA ASP A 66 4.18 1.66 -10.26
C ASP A 66 5.19 1.32 -9.15
N GLU A 67 5.09 2.01 -8.01
CA GLU A 67 5.87 1.75 -6.80
C GLU A 67 5.48 0.44 -6.12
N LEU A 68 4.18 0.08 -6.14
CA LEU A 68 3.72 -1.22 -5.66
C LEU A 68 4.27 -2.36 -6.52
N VAL A 69 4.31 -2.19 -7.84
CA VAL A 69 4.97 -3.14 -8.75
C VAL A 69 6.46 -3.25 -8.42
N HIS A 70 7.12 -2.14 -8.12
CA HIS A 70 8.53 -2.17 -7.71
C HIS A 70 8.75 -2.98 -6.42
N ILE A 71 7.88 -2.83 -5.41
CA ILE A 71 7.90 -3.64 -4.18
C ILE A 71 7.82 -5.13 -4.50
N LEU A 72 6.90 -5.52 -5.37
CA LEU A 72 6.72 -6.91 -5.80
C LEU A 72 7.97 -7.47 -6.50
N GLN A 73 8.57 -6.69 -7.41
CA GLN A 73 9.79 -7.09 -8.11
C GLN A 73 10.99 -7.23 -7.18
N LYS A 74 11.09 -6.37 -6.16
CA LYS A 74 12.18 -6.39 -5.17
C LYS A 74 11.96 -7.38 -4.03
N LYS A 75 10.73 -7.85 -3.85
CA LYS A 75 10.33 -8.74 -2.75
C LYS A 75 10.71 -8.17 -1.39
N GLN A 76 10.47 -6.88 -1.20
CA GLN A 76 10.92 -6.13 -0.04
C GLN A 76 9.81 -5.24 0.54
N ASN A 77 9.64 -5.28 1.86
CA ASN A 77 8.72 -4.38 2.53
C ASN A 77 9.19 -2.91 2.44
N PRO A 78 8.28 -1.98 2.11
CA PRO A 78 8.58 -0.56 2.15
C PRO A 78 8.63 -0.04 3.59
N LYS A 79 9.22 1.14 3.74
CA LYS A 79 9.23 1.91 5.00
C LYS A 79 8.31 3.11 4.90
N LEU A 80 7.76 3.52 6.05
CA LEU A 80 6.95 4.72 6.20
C LEU A 80 7.65 5.69 7.15
N GLN A 81 7.88 6.92 6.67
CA GLN A 81 8.35 8.05 7.45
C GLN A 81 7.18 8.68 8.21
N LEU A 82 7.24 8.66 9.55
CA LEU A 82 6.28 9.27 10.46
C LEU A 82 6.99 10.31 11.33
N GLY A 83 7.08 11.54 10.81
CA GLY A 83 7.80 12.62 11.49
C GLY A 83 9.29 12.30 11.55
N ALA A 84 9.82 12.10 12.77
CA ALA A 84 11.21 11.70 12.98
C ALA A 84 11.41 10.18 13.01
N GLU A 85 10.32 9.39 13.05
CA GLU A 85 10.38 7.93 13.12
C GLU A 85 10.24 7.30 11.73
N VAL A 86 10.88 6.14 11.56
CA VAL A 86 10.75 5.30 10.37
C VAL A 86 10.29 3.93 10.81
N ILE A 87 9.16 3.48 10.28
CA ILE A 87 8.62 2.15 10.55
C ILE A 87 8.64 1.32 9.27
N GLU A 88 8.93 0.03 9.40
CA GLU A 88 8.74 -0.92 8.29
C GLU A 88 7.26 -1.32 8.21
N LEU A 89 6.68 -1.30 7.00
CA LEU A 89 5.36 -1.84 6.76
C LEU A 89 5.49 -3.36 6.64
N THR A 90 5.51 -4.05 7.78
CA THR A 90 5.75 -5.50 7.83
C THR A 90 4.71 -6.28 7.03
N ASN A 91 5.11 -7.40 6.43
CA ASN A 91 4.24 -8.29 5.64
C ASN A 91 3.60 -7.64 4.38
N PHE A 92 4.04 -6.44 4.00
CA PHE A 92 3.43 -5.71 2.89
C PHE A 92 3.63 -6.43 1.56
N TYR A 93 4.83 -6.95 1.30
CA TYR A 93 5.10 -7.69 0.06
C TYR A 93 4.18 -8.90 -0.08
N ASP A 94 4.13 -9.76 0.93
CA ASP A 94 3.35 -11.00 0.89
C ASP A 94 1.84 -10.71 0.76
N GLU A 95 1.33 -9.70 1.48
CA GLU A 95 -0.07 -9.28 1.38
C GLU A 95 -0.41 -8.67 0.01
N LEU A 96 0.47 -7.84 -0.54
CA LEU A 96 0.27 -7.25 -1.87
C LEU A 96 0.28 -8.33 -2.95
N GLU A 97 1.22 -9.27 -2.89
CA GLU A 97 1.32 -10.40 -3.82
C GLU A 97 0.03 -11.24 -3.78
N MET A 98 -0.38 -11.67 -2.59
CA MET A 98 -1.63 -12.43 -2.43
C MET A 98 -2.84 -11.65 -2.93
N LEU A 99 -2.93 -10.36 -2.61
CA LEU A 99 -4.08 -9.54 -2.98
C LEU A 99 -4.18 -9.32 -4.49
N VAL A 100 -3.06 -9.05 -5.17
CA VAL A 100 -3.02 -8.89 -6.63
C VAL A 100 -3.48 -10.18 -7.33
N TYR A 101 -3.00 -11.35 -6.90
CA TYR A 101 -3.47 -12.63 -7.44
C TYR A 101 -4.94 -12.93 -7.11
N ASN A 102 -5.44 -12.51 -5.95
CA ASN A 102 -6.85 -12.68 -5.59
C ASN A 102 -7.81 -11.79 -6.42
N ILE A 103 -7.30 -10.66 -6.94
CA ILE A 103 -8.05 -9.73 -7.79
C ILE A 103 -8.08 -10.21 -9.24
N GLU A 104 -7.00 -10.82 -9.74
CA GLU A 104 -6.87 -11.28 -11.13
C GLU A 104 -8.08 -12.17 -11.54
N GLY A 105 -8.78 -11.78 -12.60
CA GLY A 105 -9.97 -12.45 -13.11
C GLY A 105 -11.20 -12.44 -12.19
N ASN A 106 -11.14 -11.79 -11.02
CA ASN A 106 -12.20 -11.81 -10.01
C ASN A 106 -13.08 -10.56 -10.05
N PHE A 107 -14.03 -10.53 -10.97
CA PHE A 107 -14.93 -9.38 -11.17
C PHE A 107 -15.87 -9.04 -9.99
N ASN A 108 -15.83 -9.78 -8.87
CA ASN A 108 -16.52 -9.37 -7.64
C ASN A 108 -15.94 -8.09 -7.03
N TYR A 109 -14.70 -7.75 -7.38
CA TYR A 109 -14.08 -6.44 -7.06
C TYR A 109 -14.47 -5.33 -8.04
N GLY A 110 -15.39 -5.58 -8.98
CA GLY A 110 -15.75 -4.63 -10.03
C GLY A 110 -14.84 -4.76 -11.27
N ALA A 111 -15.47 -4.85 -12.45
CA ALA A 111 -14.77 -5.16 -13.69
C ALA A 111 -13.70 -4.11 -14.07
N GLU A 112 -14.01 -2.83 -13.88
CA GLU A 112 -13.09 -1.73 -14.19
C GLU A 112 -11.85 -1.74 -13.29
N PHE A 113 -12.04 -1.98 -11.99
CA PHE A 113 -10.96 -2.08 -11.02
C PHE A 113 -10.04 -3.26 -11.32
N VAL A 114 -10.62 -4.45 -11.55
CA VAL A 114 -9.86 -5.66 -11.91
C VAL A 114 -9.02 -5.43 -13.17
N GLN A 115 -9.62 -4.87 -14.22
CA GLN A 115 -8.91 -4.61 -15.47
C GLN A 115 -7.76 -3.61 -15.31
N GLU A 116 -7.93 -2.55 -14.51
CA GLU A 116 -6.85 -1.59 -14.26
C GLU A 116 -5.73 -2.18 -13.39
N VAL A 117 -6.05 -3.05 -12.41
CA VAL A 117 -5.04 -3.80 -11.65
C VAL A 117 -4.27 -4.74 -12.58
N GLU A 118 -4.94 -5.58 -13.36
CA GLU A 118 -4.29 -6.50 -14.30
C GLU A 118 -3.37 -5.77 -15.29
N LYS A 119 -3.78 -4.59 -15.75
CA LYS A 119 -3.00 -3.75 -16.67
C LYS A 119 -1.75 -3.17 -16.03
N HIS A 120 -1.84 -2.59 -14.82
CA HIS A 120 -0.68 -1.98 -14.14
C HIS A 120 0.29 -3.06 -13.62
N PHE A 121 -0.24 -4.15 -13.06
CA PHE A 121 0.54 -5.24 -12.48
C PHE A 121 0.90 -6.33 -13.51
N LYS A 122 0.64 -6.10 -14.80
CA LYS A 122 0.85 -7.08 -15.87
C LYS A 122 2.25 -7.71 -15.86
N THR A 123 3.28 -6.90 -15.63
CA THR A 123 4.67 -7.38 -15.63
C THR A 123 4.93 -8.40 -14.53
N PHE A 124 4.29 -8.23 -13.37
CA PHE A 124 4.36 -9.16 -12.24
C PHE A 124 3.48 -10.39 -12.46
N LEU A 125 2.25 -10.22 -12.94
CA LEU A 125 1.30 -11.32 -13.18
C LEU A 125 1.72 -12.27 -14.31
N SER A 126 2.59 -11.82 -15.22
CA SER A 126 3.07 -12.62 -16.36
C SER A 126 4.36 -13.40 -16.08
N GLU A 127 4.96 -13.29 -14.89
CA GLU A 127 6.13 -14.05 -14.44
C GLU A 127 5.76 -15.47 -13.98
#